data_AF-A0A367WXJ3-F1
#
_entry.id   AF-A0A367WXJ3-F1
#
_cell.length_a   1.000
_cell.length_b   1.000
_cell.length_c   1.000
_cell.angle_alpha   90.00
_cell.angle_beta   90.00
_cell.angle_gamma   90.00
#
_symmetry.space_group_name_H-M   'P 1'
#
loop_
_entity.id
_entity.type
_entity.pdbx_description
1 polymer ?
#
loop_
_entity_poly.entity_id
_entity_poly.type
_entity_poly.pdbx_seq_one_letter_code
_entity_poly.pdbx_strand_id
1 'polypeptide(L)'
;MTEQRLFPKPLSEREITPFASARQAWFWFVRCQTARIEGARVIADAGEVVRPCDPDDVYNAVMRLKQAGTLTDRHLQVLEYFGLVEREPDPRDPREKGKDSLWRQAMEALENVLITRGIVTRRRDEDFHHDEVMIKLRGDLSPCGI
;
A
#
# COMPACT_ATOMS: atom_id res chain seq x y z
N MET A 1 -13.01 -21.16 33.50
CA MET A 1 -13.23 -20.33 32.29
C MET A 1 -12.39 -19.09 32.45
N THR A 2 -11.27 -19.01 31.73
CA THR A 2 -10.32 -17.89 31.86
C THR A 2 -10.80 -16.77 30.95
N GLU A 3 -11.40 -15.73 31.52
CA GLU A 3 -11.73 -14.51 30.79
C GLU A 3 -10.42 -13.87 30.30
N GLN A 4 -10.16 -14.00 29.00
CA GLN A 4 -9.12 -13.23 28.35
C GLN A 4 -9.51 -11.75 28.45
N ARG A 5 -8.85 -11.04 29.35
CA ARG A 5 -8.88 -9.58 29.38
C ARG A 5 -8.31 -9.09 28.05
N LEU A 6 -9.19 -8.64 27.16
CA LEU A 6 -8.84 -7.89 25.97
C LEU A 6 -8.29 -6.54 26.44
N PHE A 7 -6.97 -6.46 26.63
CA PHE A 7 -6.32 -5.17 26.76
C PHE A 7 -6.44 -4.47 25.39
N PRO A 8 -7.04 -3.28 25.29
CA PRO A 8 -7.01 -2.53 24.05
C PRO A 8 -5.55 -2.33 23.66
N LYS A 9 -5.19 -2.71 22.44
CA LYS A 9 -3.86 -2.47 21.89
C LYS A 9 -3.58 -0.97 22.06
N PRO A 10 -2.46 -0.54 22.67
CA PRO A 10 -2.14 0.87 22.76
C PRO A 10 -2.18 1.43 21.34
N LEU A 11 -3.06 2.40 21.12
CA LEU A 11 -3.12 3.13 19.85
C LEU A 11 -1.73 3.73 19.66
N SER A 12 -1.02 3.33 18.60
CA SER A 12 0.28 3.94 18.32
C SER A 12 0.08 5.45 18.23
N GLU A 13 0.87 6.24 18.95
CA GLU A 13 0.83 7.71 18.87
C GLU A 13 1.27 8.25 17.49
N ARG A 14 1.70 7.37 16.60
CA ARG A 14 2.15 7.67 15.24
C ARG A 14 0.95 7.96 14.33
N GLU A 15 1.12 8.97 13.48
CA GLU A 15 0.11 9.40 12.53
C GLU A 15 -0.21 8.28 11.52
N ILE A 16 -1.48 7.90 11.44
CA ILE A 16 -1.97 6.90 10.50
C ILE A 16 -1.98 7.52 9.10
N THR A 17 -1.29 6.91 8.15
CA THR A 17 -1.16 7.40 6.78
C THR A 17 -1.88 6.49 5.79
N PRO A 18 -3.03 6.91 5.22
CA PRO A 18 -3.69 6.19 4.14
C PRO A 18 -2.78 6.05 2.90
N PHE A 19 -3.11 5.09 2.04
CA PHE A 19 -2.46 4.97 0.74
C PHE A 19 -2.97 6.03 -0.23
N ALA A 20 -2.11 6.49 -1.13
CA ALA A 20 -2.47 7.44 -2.18
C ALA A 20 -3.28 6.79 -3.31
N SER A 21 -3.18 5.46 -3.47
CA SER A 21 -3.97 4.71 -4.45
C SER A 21 -4.08 3.22 -4.11
N ALA A 22 -5.05 2.55 -4.74
CA ALA A 22 -5.19 1.08 -4.65
C ALA A 22 -3.94 0.34 -5.12
N ARG A 23 -3.26 0.85 -6.16
CA ARG A 23 -2.00 0.28 -6.65
C ARG A 23 -0.93 0.31 -5.57
N GLN A 24 -0.78 1.42 -4.86
CA GLN A 24 0.20 1.52 -3.79
C GLN A 24 -0.12 0.52 -2.65
N ALA A 25 -1.39 0.39 -2.29
CA ALA A 25 -1.84 -0.58 -1.31
C ALA A 25 -1.59 -2.04 -1.76
N TRP A 26 -1.83 -2.34 -3.05
CA TRP A 26 -1.59 -3.67 -3.61
C TRP A 26 -0.11 -4.05 -3.61
N PHE A 27 0.78 -3.17 -4.09
CA PHE A 27 2.22 -3.45 -4.05
C PHE A 27 2.74 -3.58 -2.63
N TRP A 28 2.25 -2.75 -1.70
CA TRP A 28 2.57 -2.91 -0.29
C TRP A 28 2.13 -4.28 0.25
N PHE A 29 0.91 -4.72 -0.05
CA PHE A 29 0.43 -6.05 0.31
C PHE A 29 1.35 -7.16 -0.25
N VAL A 30 1.72 -7.07 -1.54
CA VAL A 30 2.60 -8.07 -2.16
C VAL A 30 3.96 -8.12 -1.46
N ARG A 31 4.58 -6.98 -1.15
CA ARG A 31 5.84 -6.94 -0.38
C ARG A 31 5.69 -7.59 1.00
N CYS A 32 4.60 -7.30 1.71
CA CYS A 32 4.30 -7.96 2.98
C CYS A 32 4.15 -9.47 2.82
N GLN A 33 3.50 -9.93 1.75
CA GLN A 33 3.32 -11.35 1.50
C GLN A 33 4.64 -12.05 1.14
N THR A 34 5.48 -11.43 0.30
CA THR A 34 6.81 -11.94 -0.04
C THR A 34 7.67 -12.06 1.21
N ALA A 35 7.72 -11.03 2.05
CA ALA A 35 8.47 -11.05 3.31
C ALA A 35 7.98 -12.17 4.26
N ARG A 36 6.65 -12.39 4.34
CA ARG A 36 6.08 -13.52 5.11
C ARG A 36 6.54 -14.88 4.59
N ILE A 37 6.55 -15.06 3.26
CA ILE A 37 6.99 -16.31 2.60
C ILE A 37 8.48 -16.55 2.84
N GLU A 38 9.30 -15.50 2.82
CA GLU A 38 10.74 -15.55 3.12
C GLU A 38 11.05 -15.78 4.61
N GLY A 39 10.03 -15.96 5.45
CA GLY A 39 10.18 -16.27 6.87
C GLY A 39 10.32 -15.05 7.78
N ALA A 40 10.21 -13.83 7.23
CA ALA A 40 10.17 -12.62 8.04
C ALA A 40 8.79 -12.46 8.70
N ARG A 41 8.78 -12.15 10.00
CA ARG A 41 7.54 -11.76 10.69
C ARG A 41 7.20 -10.32 10.31
N VAL A 42 6.26 -10.15 9.38
CA VAL A 42 5.68 -8.84 9.08
C VAL A 42 4.77 -8.44 10.23
N ILE A 43 5.24 -7.49 11.05
CA ILE A 43 4.50 -6.90 12.15
C ILE A 43 3.91 -5.57 11.63
N ALA A 44 2.59 -5.39 11.76
CA ALA A 44 1.97 -4.08 11.57
C ALA A 44 2.65 -3.08 12.52
N ASP A 45 3.06 -1.91 12.00
CA ASP A 45 3.86 -0.87 12.69
C ASP A 45 5.39 -1.11 12.79
N ALA A 46 5.94 -2.14 12.16
CA ALA A 46 7.40 -2.31 12.05
C ALA A 46 8.04 -1.44 10.95
N GLY A 47 7.24 -0.82 10.07
CA GLY A 47 7.69 0.19 9.12
C GLY A 47 7.67 1.59 9.72
N GLU A 48 8.36 2.54 9.08
CA GLU A 48 8.34 3.96 9.46
C GLU A 48 6.94 4.59 9.38
N VAL A 49 6.04 3.99 8.61
CA VAL A 49 4.67 4.48 8.36
C VAL A 49 3.63 3.52 8.94
N VAL A 50 2.77 4.04 9.80
CA VAL A 50 1.58 3.33 10.31
C VAL A 50 0.46 3.41 9.27
N ARG A 51 -0.08 2.27 8.84
CA ARG A 51 -1.14 2.18 7.84
C ARG A 51 -2.50 1.94 8.52
N PRO A 52 -3.62 2.41 7.94
CA PRO A 52 -4.97 2.20 8.50
C PRO A 52 -5.50 0.77 8.34
N CYS A 53 -4.67 -0.19 7.90
CA CYS A 53 -5.07 -1.57 7.65
C CYS A 53 -3.91 -2.56 7.79
N ASP A 54 -4.26 -3.82 7.97
CA ASP A 54 -3.35 -4.96 7.86
C ASP A 54 -3.24 -5.46 6.41
N PRO A 55 -2.17 -6.19 6.03
CA PRO A 55 -2.05 -6.77 4.68
C PRO A 55 -3.26 -7.63 4.29
N ASP A 56 -3.84 -8.33 5.26
CA ASP A 56 -4.97 -9.23 5.04
C ASP A 56 -6.25 -8.46 4.67
N ASP A 57 -6.38 -7.18 5.04
CA ASP A 57 -7.52 -6.36 4.65
C ASP A 57 -7.56 -6.11 3.14
N VAL A 58 -6.39 -5.89 2.53
CA VAL A 58 -6.23 -5.72 1.07
C VAL A 58 -6.54 -7.03 0.36
N TYR A 59 -5.99 -8.15 0.83
CA TYR A 59 -6.31 -9.48 0.30
C TYR A 59 -7.81 -9.78 0.38
N ASN A 60 -8.41 -9.53 1.55
CA ASN A 60 -9.83 -9.76 1.78
C ASN A 60 -10.73 -8.84 0.94
N ALA A 61 -10.26 -7.65 0.55
CA ALA A 61 -10.98 -6.79 -0.39
C ALA A 61 -10.99 -7.41 -1.80
N VAL A 62 -9.83 -7.85 -2.30
CA VAL A 62 -9.72 -8.51 -3.61
C VAL A 62 -10.54 -9.80 -3.65
N MET A 63 -10.47 -10.64 -2.61
CA MET A 63 -11.23 -11.90 -2.58
C MET A 63 -12.74 -11.68 -2.51
N ARG A 64 -13.21 -10.62 -1.84
CA ARG A 64 -14.64 -10.26 -1.86
C ARG A 64 -15.09 -9.81 -3.25
N LEU A 65 -14.27 -9.02 -3.95
CA LEU A 65 -14.56 -8.64 -5.34
C LEU A 65 -14.56 -9.85 -6.28
N LYS A 66 -13.70 -10.86 -6.03
CA LYS A 66 -13.75 -12.15 -6.74
C LYS A 66 -15.06 -12.87 -6.49
N GLN A 67 -15.45 -13.02 -5.23
CA GLN A 67 -16.69 -13.72 -4.84
C GLN A 67 -17.94 -13.05 -5.41
N ALA A 68 -17.94 -11.71 -5.52
CA ALA A 68 -19.00 -10.94 -6.13
C ALA A 68 -19.01 -11.02 -7.68
N GLY A 69 -18.03 -11.65 -8.31
CA GLY A 69 -17.89 -11.75 -9.76
C GLY A 69 -17.36 -10.50 -10.45
N THR A 70 -17.03 -9.44 -9.68
CA THR A 70 -16.40 -8.22 -10.22
C THR A 70 -14.98 -8.50 -10.71
N LEU A 71 -14.23 -9.33 -9.99
CA LEU A 71 -12.93 -9.83 -10.44
C LEU A 71 -13.04 -11.30 -10.85
N THR A 72 -12.42 -11.63 -11.97
CA THR A 72 -12.31 -13.01 -12.48
C THR A 72 -10.92 -13.57 -12.21
N ASP A 73 -10.72 -14.88 -12.42
CA ASP A 73 -9.40 -15.49 -12.28
C ASP A 73 -8.33 -14.85 -13.17
N ARG A 74 -8.71 -14.34 -14.35
CA ARG A 74 -7.79 -13.58 -15.22
C ARG A 74 -7.33 -12.27 -14.59
N HIS A 75 -8.21 -11.59 -13.84
CA HIS A 75 -7.81 -10.40 -13.09
C HIS A 75 -6.79 -10.77 -12.02
N LEU A 76 -7.03 -11.86 -11.28
CA LEU A 76 -6.13 -12.30 -10.21
C LEU A 76 -4.74 -12.70 -10.74
N GLN A 77 -4.68 -13.41 -11.86
CA GLN A 77 -3.41 -13.75 -12.53
C GLN A 77 -2.60 -12.50 -12.91
N VAL A 78 -3.29 -11.47 -13.43
CA VAL A 78 -2.67 -10.19 -13.75
C VAL A 78 -2.21 -9.47 -12.48
N LEU A 79 -3.05 -9.38 -11.46
CA LEU A 79 -2.71 -8.76 -10.17
C LEU A 79 -1.51 -9.42 -9.50
N GLU A 80 -1.46 -10.75 -9.50
CA GLU A 80 -0.36 -11.54 -8.95
C GLU A 80 0.94 -11.27 -9.71
N TYR A 81 0.95 -11.47 -11.03
CA TYR A 81 2.16 -11.29 -11.83
C TYR A 81 2.72 -9.87 -11.73
N PHE A 82 1.89 -8.85 -11.98
CA PHE A 82 2.31 -7.45 -11.96
C PHE A 82 2.57 -6.93 -10.55
N GLY A 83 1.93 -7.53 -9.55
CA GLY A 83 2.26 -7.35 -8.15
C GLY A 83 3.69 -7.80 -7.84
N LEU A 84 4.06 -9.02 -8.25
CA LEU A 84 5.38 -9.60 -7.99
C LEU A 84 6.52 -8.85 -8.70
N VAL A 85 6.30 -8.40 -9.94
CA VAL A 85 7.29 -7.57 -10.66
C VAL A 85 7.20 -6.08 -10.30
N GLU A 86 6.31 -5.71 -9.38
CA GLU A 86 6.08 -4.36 -8.86
C GLU A 86 5.98 -3.27 -9.94
N ARG A 87 5.29 -3.57 -11.04
CA ARG A 87 5.04 -2.60 -12.12
C ARG A 87 3.67 -2.79 -12.73
N GLU A 88 3.18 -1.75 -13.39
CA GLU A 88 1.96 -1.85 -14.18
C GLU A 88 2.24 -2.53 -15.54
N PRO A 89 1.23 -3.15 -16.16
CA PRO A 89 1.32 -3.58 -17.55
C PRO A 89 1.56 -2.38 -18.47
N ASP A 90 2.36 -2.55 -19.52
CA ASP A 90 2.57 -1.49 -20.51
C ASP A 90 1.50 -1.57 -21.63
N PRO A 91 0.61 -0.58 -21.78
CA PRO A 91 -0.40 -0.58 -22.84
C PRO A 91 0.20 -0.48 -24.26
N ARG A 92 1.47 -0.10 -24.39
CA ARG A 92 2.20 0.01 -25.65
C ARG A 92 2.74 -1.34 -26.12
N ASP A 93 2.90 -2.32 -25.23
CA ASP A 93 3.26 -3.69 -25.61
C ASP A 93 1.99 -4.48 -26.01
N PRO A 94 1.88 -4.95 -27.27
CA PRO A 94 0.76 -5.78 -27.71
C PRO A 94 0.51 -7.03 -26.85
N ARG A 95 1.55 -7.58 -26.22
CA ARG A 95 1.46 -8.75 -25.33
C ARG A 95 0.86 -8.42 -23.97
N GLU A 96 0.89 -7.15 -23.58
CA GLU A 96 0.40 -6.66 -22.29
C GLU A 96 -0.88 -5.85 -22.40
N LYS A 97 -1.25 -5.36 -23.59
CA LYS A 97 -2.49 -4.60 -23.82
C LYS A 97 -3.75 -5.23 -23.20
N GLY A 98 -3.92 -6.55 -23.33
CA GLY A 98 -5.04 -7.25 -22.69
C GLY A 98 -4.94 -7.29 -21.16
N LYS A 99 -3.72 -7.35 -20.63
CA LYS A 99 -3.42 -7.36 -19.19
C LYS A 99 -3.58 -5.96 -18.58
N ASP A 100 -3.19 -4.91 -19.31
CA ASP A 100 -3.43 -3.51 -18.93
C ASP A 100 -4.91 -3.25 -18.66
N SER A 101 -5.78 -3.66 -19.60
CA SER A 101 -7.23 -3.50 -19.41
C SER A 101 -7.74 -4.21 -18.16
N LEU A 102 -7.31 -5.45 -17.91
CA LEU A 102 -7.67 -6.20 -16.70
C LEU A 102 -7.11 -5.55 -15.42
N TRP A 103 -5.86 -5.09 -15.46
CA TRP A 103 -5.22 -4.41 -14.35
C TRP A 103 -5.97 -3.13 -13.98
N ARG A 104 -6.29 -2.28 -14.96
CA ARG A 104 -7.03 -1.02 -14.74
C ARG A 104 -8.41 -1.27 -14.15
N GLN A 105 -9.15 -2.24 -14.69
CA GLN A 105 -10.45 -2.67 -14.14
C GLN A 105 -10.33 -3.15 -12.70
N ALA A 106 -9.30 -3.95 -12.39
CA ALA A 106 -9.07 -4.45 -11.05
C ALA A 106 -8.70 -3.35 -10.05
N MET A 107 -7.79 -2.45 -10.43
CA MET A 107 -7.36 -1.32 -9.61
C MET A 107 -8.53 -0.38 -9.31
N GLU A 108 -9.36 -0.07 -10.31
CA GLU A 108 -10.55 0.78 -10.13
C GLU A 108 -11.56 0.15 -9.16
N ALA A 109 -11.87 -1.14 -9.34
CA ALA A 109 -12.78 -1.86 -8.44
C ALA A 109 -12.23 -1.92 -7.01
N LEU A 110 -10.92 -2.20 -6.87
CA LEU A 110 -10.26 -2.26 -5.57
C LEU A 110 -10.24 -0.88 -4.89
N GLU A 111 -9.94 0.18 -5.63
CA GLU A 111 -9.86 1.55 -5.13
C GLU A 111 -11.18 2.00 -4.50
N ASN A 112 -12.30 1.73 -5.15
CA ASN A 112 -13.62 2.04 -4.60
C ASN A 112 -13.87 1.37 -3.24
N VAL A 113 -13.46 0.10 -3.09
CA VAL A 113 -13.57 -0.64 -1.83
C VAL A 113 -12.64 -0.07 -0.76
N LEU A 114 -11.40 0.23 -1.12
CA LEU A 114 -10.40 0.73 -0.18
C LEU A 114 -10.67 2.17 0.28
N ILE A 115 -11.22 3.03 -0.58
CA ILE A 115 -11.70 4.36 -0.21
C ILE A 115 -12.83 4.27 0.81
N THR A 116 -13.81 3.39 0.56
CA THR A 116 -14.95 3.19 1.48
C THR A 116 -14.50 2.74 2.87
N ARG A 117 -13.34 2.08 2.96
CA ARG A 117 -12.74 1.61 4.22
C ARG A 117 -11.75 2.60 4.86
N GLY A 118 -11.54 3.77 4.25
CA GLY A 118 -10.54 4.74 4.72
C GLY A 118 -9.08 4.28 4.55
N ILE A 119 -8.84 3.24 3.74
CA ILE A 119 -7.50 2.69 3.49
C ILE A 119 -6.77 3.50 2.43
N VAL A 120 -7.51 3.97 1.43
CA VAL A 120 -7.00 4.85 0.36
C VAL A 120 -7.69 6.21 0.50
N THR A 121 -6.91 7.28 0.43
CA THR A 121 -7.45 8.62 0.24
C THR A 121 -7.17 9.04 -1.17
N ARG A 122 -8.22 9.38 -1.93
CA ARG A 122 -8.07 10.03 -3.23
C ARG A 122 -7.59 11.46 -2.97
N ARG A 123 -6.28 11.64 -2.74
CA ARG A 123 -5.69 12.98 -2.63
C ARG A 123 -6.02 13.72 -3.92
N ARG A 124 -6.60 14.92 -3.81
CA ARG A 124 -6.49 15.90 -4.89
C ARG A 124 -5.01 16.28 -4.95
N ASP A 125 -4.50 16.56 -6.14
CA ASP A 125 -3.08 16.87 -6.37
C ASP A 125 -2.55 18.12 -5.62
N GLU A 126 -3.36 18.79 -4.79
CA GLU A 126 -3.04 20.07 -4.14
C GLU A 126 -2.18 19.95 -2.87
N ASP A 127 -2.00 18.76 -2.32
CA ASP A 127 -1.27 18.58 -1.04
C ASP A 127 0.25 18.35 -1.21
N PHE A 128 0.81 18.57 -2.41
CA PHE A 128 2.25 18.43 -2.70
C PHE A 128 3.08 19.68 -2.40
N HIS A 129 2.51 20.71 -1.74
CA HIS A 129 3.33 21.70 -1.06
C HIS A 129 3.85 21.13 0.26
N HIS A 130 4.80 20.20 0.13
CA HIS A 130 5.76 19.98 1.19
C HIS A 130 6.61 21.26 1.21
N ASP A 131 6.33 22.17 2.14
CA ASP A 131 7.30 23.18 2.51
C ASP A 131 8.58 22.41 2.81
N GLU A 132 9.57 22.53 1.92
CA GLU A 132 10.92 22.03 2.13
C GLU A 132 11.34 22.47 3.53
N VAL A 133 11.37 21.53 4.46
CA VAL A 133 12.06 21.73 5.72
C VAL A 133 13.54 21.79 5.35
N MET A 134 13.98 22.99 4.97
CA MET A 134 15.36 23.39 4.87
C MET A 134 15.97 23.14 6.24
N ILE A 135 16.53 21.95 6.43
CA ILE A 135 17.46 21.68 7.52
C ILE A 135 18.62 22.63 7.27
N LYS A 136 18.59 23.80 7.94
CA LYS A 136 19.73 24.69 8.02
C LYS A 136 20.81 23.92 8.78
N LEU A 137 21.71 23.28 8.05
CA LEU A 137 23.03 22.93 8.55
C LEU A 137 23.71 24.26 8.93
N ARG A 138 23.51 24.72 10.17
CA ARG A 138 24.45 25.67 10.79
C ARG A 138 25.72 24.89 11.07
N GLY A 139 26.52 24.71 10.03
CA GLY A 139 27.92 24.38 10.14
C GLY A 139 28.67 25.69 10.41
N ASP A 140 28.99 25.93 11.66
CA ASP A 140 30.04 26.83 12.12
C ASP A 140 31.40 26.29 11.66
N LEU A 141 31.72 26.51 10.38
CA LEU A 141 33.08 26.40 9.89
C LEU A 141 33.89 27.55 10.48
N SER A 142 34.42 27.34 11.69
CA SER A 142 35.57 28.09 12.19
C SER A 142 36.74 27.88 11.22
N PRO A 143 37.31 28.93 10.63
CA PRO A 143 38.57 28.79 9.91
C PRO A 143 39.67 28.48 10.92
N CYS A 144 40.34 27.33 10.76
CA CYS A 144 41.60 27.08 11.44
C CYS A 144 42.58 28.20 11.08
N GLY A 145 42.97 28.99 12.09
CA GLY A 145 44.03 29.98 11.96
C GLY A 145 45.41 29.30 11.89
N ILE A 146 46.22 29.76 10.95
CA ILE A 146 47.69 29.68 10.96
C ILE A 146 48.18 31.12 10.82
#